data_AF-D8FT71-F1
#
_entry.id   AF-D8FT71-F1
#
_cell.length_a   1.000
_cell.length_b   1.000
_cell.length_c   1.000
_cell.angle_alpha   90.00
_cell.angle_beta   90.00
_cell.angle_gamma   90.00
#
_symmetry.space_group_name_H-M   'P 1'
#
loop_
_entity.id
_entity.type
_entity.pdbx_description
1 polymer ?
#
loop_
_entity_poly.entity_id
_entity_poly.type
_entity_poly.pdbx_seq_one_letter_code
_entity_poly.pdbx_strand_id
1 'polypeptide(L)'
;MSHLHLFLYLPEQVYQLLKLPTSSVIQTTLTISPNRLSLPTLVSVENIIQEINAKGFELANSNQIYKISSLINNYLVTEKANWQDQSLELNVTRISLQDKEFYDEVKKVRDLATTMAKEVTYYEDKNDNDNVKKAKDNARKELAKSVKSQPKWWDTRTGKLFIFLGKTAISTIWGRCIGTAFDTLIDNIREN
;
A
#
# COMPACT_ATOMS: atom_id res chain seq x y z
N MET A 1 13.19 -20.75 5.17
CA MET A 1 12.27 -19.58 5.21
C MET A 1 12.55 -18.79 3.94
N SER A 2 11.53 -18.60 3.09
CA SER A 2 11.72 -17.88 1.82
C SER A 2 11.84 -16.38 2.04
N HIS A 3 12.59 -15.72 1.17
CA HIS A 3 12.78 -14.27 1.17
C HIS A 3 12.39 -13.66 -0.17
N LEU A 4 11.94 -12.42 -0.10
CA LEU A 4 11.85 -11.53 -1.25
C LEU A 4 13.09 -10.63 -1.25
N HIS A 5 13.93 -10.78 -2.27
CA HIS A 5 15.11 -9.97 -2.53
C HIS A 5 14.72 -8.81 -3.46
N LEU A 6 14.71 -7.60 -2.93
CA LEU A 6 14.45 -6.39 -3.70
C LEU A 6 15.78 -5.72 -4.02
N PHE A 7 16.09 -5.63 -5.31
CA PHE A 7 17.22 -4.88 -5.83
C PHE A 7 16.72 -3.48 -6.18
N LEU A 8 17.13 -2.50 -5.38
CA LEU A 8 16.74 -1.11 -5.55
C LEU A 8 17.73 -0.38 -6.44
N TYR A 9 17.23 0.12 -7.57
CA TYR A 9 17.99 0.84 -8.58
C TYR A 9 17.65 2.33 -8.52
N LEU A 10 18.68 3.16 -8.36
CA LEU A 10 18.59 4.58 -8.71
C LEU A 10 18.89 4.72 -10.21
N PRO A 11 18.50 5.81 -10.88
CA PRO A 11 18.62 5.98 -12.34
C PRO A 11 19.99 5.67 -12.96
N GLU A 12 21.07 5.62 -12.16
CA GLU A 12 22.44 5.41 -12.65
C GLU A 12 23.24 4.30 -11.92
N GLN A 13 22.71 3.67 -10.85
CA GLN A 13 23.44 2.63 -10.09
C GLN A 13 22.53 1.65 -9.34
N VAL A 14 23.00 0.40 -9.17
CA VAL A 14 22.48 -0.55 -8.17
C VAL A 14 22.80 0.01 -6.80
N TYR A 15 21.76 0.38 -6.03
CA TYR A 15 21.98 1.06 -4.77
C TYR A 15 21.97 0.11 -3.57
N GLN A 16 20.94 -0.73 -3.46
CA GLN A 16 20.73 -1.50 -2.22
C GLN A 16 19.91 -2.76 -2.42
N LEU A 17 20.36 -3.86 -1.81
CA LEU A 17 19.58 -5.08 -1.64
C LEU A 17 18.78 -5.00 -0.34
N LEU A 18 17.46 -5.15 -0.43
CA LEU A 18 16.58 -5.40 0.71
C LEU A 18 16.14 -6.85 0.73
N LYS A 19 16.40 -7.54 1.83
CA LYS A 19 15.93 -8.91 2.05
C LYS A 19 14.73 -8.86 2.99
N LEU A 20 13.55 -9.14 2.45
CA LEU A 20 12.30 -9.15 3.21
C LEU A 20 11.85 -10.60 3.44
N PRO A 21 11.64 -11.04 4.69
CA PRO A 21 11.03 -12.33 4.93
C PRO A 21 9.65 -12.38 4.28
N THR A 22 9.35 -13.38 3.47
CA THR A 22 8.06 -13.43 2.76
C THR A 22 6.87 -13.34 3.73
N SER A 23 6.99 -13.91 4.92
CA SER A 23 5.97 -13.88 5.96
C SER A 23 5.67 -12.48 6.53
N SER A 24 6.58 -11.50 6.37
CA SER A 24 6.35 -10.13 6.86
C SER A 24 5.59 -9.27 5.85
N VAL A 25 5.54 -9.68 4.59
CA VAL A 25 4.99 -8.85 3.49
C VAL A 25 3.82 -9.51 2.77
N ILE A 26 3.80 -10.84 2.65
CA ILE A 26 2.71 -11.55 1.97
C ILE A 26 1.68 -12.00 3.00
N GLN A 27 0.47 -11.46 2.86
CA GLN A 27 -0.69 -11.94 3.62
C GLN A 27 -1.38 -13.06 2.85
N THR A 28 -1.66 -14.17 3.53
CA THR A 28 -2.16 -15.42 2.94
C THR A 28 -3.68 -15.59 3.01
N THR A 29 -4.46 -14.54 3.28
CA THR A 29 -5.92 -14.60 3.15
C THR A 29 -6.23 -14.60 1.65
N LEU A 30 -6.60 -15.76 1.09
CA LEU A 30 -6.62 -15.99 -0.36
C LEU A 30 -7.97 -15.66 -0.98
N THR A 31 -8.00 -14.66 -1.86
CA THR A 31 -8.87 -14.68 -3.05
C THR A 31 -8.01 -14.32 -4.26
N ILE A 32 -7.49 -15.33 -4.97
CA ILE A 32 -6.65 -15.09 -6.14
C ILE A 32 -7.52 -14.94 -7.38
N SER A 33 -7.29 -13.89 -8.15
CA SER A 33 -7.64 -13.87 -9.56
C SER A 33 -6.37 -13.50 -10.35
N PRO A 34 -5.89 -14.33 -11.28
CA PRO A 34 -4.69 -14.03 -12.06
C PRO A 34 -4.84 -12.75 -12.89
N ASN A 35 -6.08 -12.33 -13.15
CA ASN A 35 -6.42 -11.18 -13.98
C ASN A 35 -7.04 -10.01 -13.19
N ARG A 36 -7.17 -10.12 -11.85
CA ARG A 36 -7.75 -9.06 -11.01
C ARG A 36 -6.93 -8.86 -9.74
N LEU A 37 -6.52 -7.62 -9.48
CA LEU A 37 -5.89 -7.21 -8.23
C LEU A 37 -6.81 -7.56 -7.05
N SER A 38 -6.44 -8.52 -6.21
CA SER A 38 -7.21 -8.84 -4.99
C SER A 38 -6.85 -7.88 -3.85
N LEU A 39 -7.74 -7.71 -2.87
CA LEU A 39 -7.43 -6.88 -1.70
C LEU A 39 -6.21 -7.41 -0.91
N PRO A 40 -6.07 -8.72 -0.66
CA PRO A 40 -4.86 -9.31 -0.07
C PRO A 40 -3.58 -9.04 -0.87
N THR A 41 -3.65 -9.10 -2.20
CA THR A 41 -2.53 -8.72 -3.08
C THR A 41 -2.15 -7.25 -2.85
N LEU A 42 -3.13 -6.34 -2.89
CA LEU A 42 -2.89 -4.91 -2.74
C LEU A 42 -2.30 -4.56 -1.37
N VAL A 43 -2.77 -5.19 -0.30
CA VAL A 43 -2.19 -5.01 1.04
C VAL A 43 -0.75 -5.52 1.09
N SER A 44 -0.46 -6.66 0.45
CA SER A 44 0.90 -7.19 0.37
C SER A 44 1.83 -6.28 -0.44
N VAL A 45 1.35 -5.71 -1.55
CA VAL A 45 2.06 -4.69 -2.33
C VAL A 45 2.37 -3.49 -1.45
N GLU A 46 1.38 -3.01 -0.69
CA GLU A 46 1.55 -1.83 0.17
C GLU A 46 2.57 -2.08 1.29
N ASN A 47 2.56 -3.25 1.93
CA ASN A 47 3.56 -3.62 2.94
C ASN A 47 4.99 -3.58 2.37
N ILE A 48 5.19 -4.05 1.14
CA ILE A 48 6.50 -3.98 0.48
C ILE A 48 6.92 -2.52 0.25
N ILE A 49 6.00 -1.67 -0.20
CA ILE A 49 6.28 -0.24 -0.39
C ILE A 49 6.63 0.41 0.96
N GLN A 50 5.99 0.01 2.06
CA GLN A 50 6.30 0.52 3.41
C GLN A 50 7.72 0.17 3.81
N GLU A 51 8.17 -1.06 3.59
CA GLU A 51 9.55 -1.49 3.85
C GLU A 51 10.57 -0.70 3.02
N ILE A 52 10.26 -0.43 1.74
CA ILE A 52 11.11 0.41 0.87
C ILE A 52 11.20 1.84 1.44
N ASN A 53 10.07 2.43 1.86
CA ASN A 53 10.05 3.78 2.43
C ASN A 53 10.75 3.87 3.79
N ALA A 54 10.65 2.84 4.63
CA ALA A 54 11.37 2.77 5.89
C ALA A 54 12.91 2.80 5.71
N LYS A 55 13.39 2.47 4.50
CA LYS A 55 14.82 2.55 4.13
C LYS A 55 15.21 3.88 3.47
N GLY A 56 14.28 4.82 3.34
CA GLY A 56 14.52 6.15 2.77
C GLY A 56 14.38 6.22 1.25
N PHE A 57 13.70 5.25 0.64
CA PHE A 57 13.45 5.19 -0.81
C PHE A 57 11.98 5.28 -1.11
N GLU A 58 11.61 5.78 -2.28
CA GLU A 58 10.26 5.71 -2.81
C GLU A 58 10.27 5.10 -4.21
N LEU A 59 9.13 4.58 -4.68
CA LEU A 59 9.06 4.08 -6.06
C LEU A 59 9.22 5.23 -7.05
N ALA A 60 9.99 5.00 -8.12
CA ALA A 60 10.21 6.02 -9.14
C ALA A 60 8.90 6.39 -9.87
N ASN A 61 7.99 5.42 -10.07
CA ASN A 61 6.72 5.60 -10.75
C ASN A 61 5.73 4.46 -10.42
N SER A 62 4.46 4.64 -10.83
CA SER A 62 3.39 3.66 -10.63
C SER A 62 3.63 2.32 -11.35
N ASN A 63 4.45 2.27 -12.41
CA ASN A 63 4.80 1.01 -13.07
C ASN A 63 5.49 0.01 -12.12
N GLN A 64 6.23 0.51 -11.13
CA GLN A 64 6.87 -0.34 -10.13
C GLN A 64 5.84 -1.06 -9.24
N ILE A 65 4.67 -0.46 -9.00
CA ILE A 65 3.56 -1.08 -8.25
C ILE A 65 3.06 -2.33 -8.99
N TYR A 66 2.90 -2.25 -10.31
CA TYR A 66 2.47 -3.38 -11.13
C TYR A 66 3.50 -4.52 -11.11
N LYS A 67 4.80 -4.21 -11.15
CA LYS A 67 5.86 -5.23 -11.00
C LYS A 67 5.75 -5.97 -9.67
N ILE A 68 5.59 -5.24 -8.57
CA ILE A 68 5.42 -5.83 -7.23
C ILE A 68 4.15 -6.69 -7.20
N SER A 69 3.03 -6.19 -7.72
CA SER A 69 1.77 -6.93 -7.75
C SER A 69 1.85 -8.21 -8.58
N SER A 70 2.50 -8.17 -9.74
CA SER A 70 2.65 -9.34 -10.61
C SER A 70 3.44 -10.43 -9.90
N LEU A 71 4.54 -10.07 -9.23
CA LEU A 71 5.32 -11.01 -8.45
C LEU A 71 4.50 -11.62 -7.32
N ILE A 72 3.79 -10.80 -6.53
CA ILE A 72 2.96 -11.30 -5.42
C ILE A 72 1.87 -12.25 -5.94
N ASN A 73 1.18 -11.91 -7.02
CA ASN A 73 0.13 -12.78 -7.57
C ASN A 73 0.70 -14.14 -8.01
N ASN A 74 1.87 -14.17 -8.66
CA ASN A 74 2.56 -15.41 -9.02
C ASN A 74 3.01 -16.20 -7.77
N TYR A 75 3.36 -15.50 -6.71
CA TYR A 75 3.79 -16.11 -5.47
C TYR A 75 2.63 -16.73 -4.68
N LEU A 76 1.49 -16.03 -4.63
CA LEU A 76 0.29 -16.47 -3.92
C LEU A 76 -0.35 -17.73 -4.54
N VAL A 77 -0.20 -17.97 -5.84
CA VAL A 77 -0.69 -19.21 -6.48
C VAL A 77 0.18 -20.43 -6.17
N THR A 78 1.40 -20.24 -5.67
CA THR A 78 2.31 -21.32 -5.32
C THR A 78 2.03 -21.79 -3.90
N GLU A 79 1.96 -23.11 -3.67
CA GLU A 79 1.83 -23.64 -2.31
C GLU A 79 2.98 -23.19 -1.42
N LYS A 80 2.68 -22.84 -0.17
CA LYS A 80 3.66 -22.27 0.77
C LYS A 80 4.89 -23.14 1.01
N ALA A 81 4.75 -24.47 0.92
CA ALA A 81 5.86 -25.40 1.04
C ALA A 81 6.88 -25.27 -0.11
N ASN A 82 6.44 -24.77 -1.27
CA ASN A 82 7.22 -24.63 -2.49
C ASN A 82 7.71 -23.19 -2.71
N TRP A 83 7.52 -22.33 -1.72
CA TRP A 83 7.98 -20.95 -1.77
C TRP A 83 9.52 -20.88 -1.78
N GLN A 84 10.05 -20.30 -2.85
CA GLN A 84 11.49 -20.11 -3.06
C GLN A 84 11.84 -18.64 -3.06
N ASP A 85 13.10 -18.32 -2.73
CA ASP A 85 13.59 -16.94 -2.78
C ASP A 85 13.31 -16.29 -4.13
N GLN A 86 12.70 -15.11 -4.11
CA GLN A 86 12.39 -14.35 -5.31
C GLN A 86 13.23 -13.11 -5.39
N SER A 87 13.54 -12.68 -6.61
CA SER A 87 14.26 -11.43 -6.86
C SER A 87 13.39 -10.47 -7.65
N LEU A 88 13.36 -9.21 -7.26
CA LEU A 88 12.64 -8.16 -7.96
C LEU A 88 13.50 -6.90 -8.09
N GLU A 89 13.58 -6.39 -9.31
CA GLU A 89 14.29 -5.16 -9.60
C GLU A 89 13.32 -3.98 -9.67
N LEU A 90 13.56 -3.00 -8.80
CA LEU A 90 12.69 -1.83 -8.64
C LEU A 90 13.47 -0.54 -8.83
N ASN A 91 12.94 0.33 -9.68
CA ASN A 91 13.46 1.69 -9.80
C ASN A 91 12.90 2.55 -8.67
N VAL A 92 13.79 3.22 -7.95
CA VAL A 92 13.44 4.06 -6.80
C VAL A 92 14.02 5.47 -6.93
N THR A 93 13.52 6.39 -6.11
CA THR A 93 14.12 7.70 -5.84
C THR A 93 14.39 7.83 -4.33
N ARG A 94 15.33 8.69 -3.94
CA ARG A 94 15.58 8.97 -2.52
C ARG A 94 14.50 9.88 -1.98
N ILE A 95 14.03 9.57 -0.78
CA ILE A 95 13.19 10.47 0.01
C ILE A 95 14.10 11.61 0.52
N SER A 96 13.75 12.85 0.20
CA SER A 96 14.51 14.00 0.69
C SER A 96 14.27 14.20 2.19
N LEU A 97 15.24 14.80 2.91
CA LEU A 97 15.07 15.13 4.33
C LEU A 97 13.90 16.10 4.57
N GLN A 98 13.63 16.98 3.61
CA GLN A 98 12.53 17.93 3.67
C GLN A 98 11.17 17.25 3.51
N ASP A 99 11.12 16.10 2.84
CA ASP A 99 9.88 15.32 2.64
C ASP A 99 9.69 14.25 3.73
N LYS A 100 10.59 14.13 4.72
CA LYS A 100 10.53 13.07 5.74
C LYS A 100 9.33 13.22 6.69
N GLU A 101 9.07 14.42 7.19
CA GLU A 101 7.89 14.68 8.03
C GLU A 101 6.59 14.39 7.28
N PHE A 102 6.56 14.77 5.99
CA PHE A 102 5.47 14.48 5.09
C PHE A 102 5.28 12.96 4.88
N TYR A 103 6.38 12.20 4.83
CA TYR A 103 6.36 10.75 4.73
C TYR A 103 5.78 10.05 5.96
N ASP A 104 6.16 10.49 7.15
CA ASP A 104 5.65 9.95 8.41
C ASP A 104 4.13 10.19 8.54
N GLU A 105 3.65 11.27 7.95
CA GLU A 105 2.24 11.60 7.85
C GLU A 105 1.48 10.73 6.83
N VAL A 106 2.02 10.56 5.63
CA VAL A 106 1.48 9.62 4.62
C VAL A 106 1.48 8.20 5.17
N LYS A 107 2.49 7.82 5.96
CA LYS A 107 2.55 6.52 6.63
C LYS A 107 1.33 6.25 7.52
N LYS A 108 0.83 7.24 8.26
CA LYS A 108 -0.38 7.07 9.08
C LYS A 108 -1.60 6.71 8.24
N VAL A 109 -1.77 7.36 7.09
CA VAL A 109 -2.86 7.06 6.14
C VAL A 109 -2.71 5.65 5.57
N ARG A 110 -1.49 5.23 5.27
CA ARG A 110 -1.16 3.88 4.78
C ARG A 110 -1.49 2.80 5.81
N ASP A 111 -1.04 3.00 7.03
CA ASP A 111 -1.24 2.05 8.13
C ASP A 111 -2.74 1.90 8.44
N LEU A 112 -3.49 3.00 8.40
CA LEU A 112 -4.94 2.97 8.53
C LEU A 112 -5.59 2.16 7.39
N ALA A 113 -5.27 2.51 6.12
CA ALA A 113 -5.87 1.84 4.96
C ALA A 113 -5.57 0.34 4.91
N THR A 114 -4.34 -0.06 5.24
CA THR A 114 -3.95 -1.47 5.29
C THR A 114 -4.57 -2.22 6.48
N THR A 115 -4.67 -1.60 7.65
CA THR A 115 -5.33 -2.19 8.83
C THR A 115 -6.80 -2.45 8.56
N MET A 116 -7.50 -1.47 8.03
CA MET A 116 -8.91 -1.63 7.67
C MET A 116 -9.12 -2.67 6.57
N ALA A 117 -8.25 -2.73 5.56
CA ALA A 117 -8.35 -3.74 4.52
C ALA A 117 -8.27 -5.15 5.11
N LYS A 118 -7.41 -5.34 6.12
CA LYS A 118 -7.31 -6.60 6.88
C LYS A 118 -8.58 -6.89 7.65
N GLU A 119 -9.15 -5.90 8.35
CA GLU A 119 -10.41 -6.07 9.09
C GLU A 119 -11.60 -6.38 8.17
N VAL A 120 -11.76 -5.64 7.07
CA VAL A 120 -12.82 -5.88 6.09
C VAL A 120 -12.70 -7.28 5.52
N THR A 121 -11.51 -7.70 5.10
CA THR A 121 -11.28 -9.06 4.58
C THR A 121 -11.64 -10.11 5.64
N TYR A 122 -11.21 -9.91 6.89
CA TYR A 122 -11.49 -10.84 7.98
C TYR A 122 -13.00 -11.03 8.24
N TYR A 123 -13.79 -9.96 8.20
CA TYR A 123 -15.24 -10.05 8.38
C TYR A 123 -15.96 -10.57 7.13
N GLU A 124 -15.47 -10.23 5.92
CA GLU A 124 -15.98 -10.77 4.65
C GLU A 124 -15.78 -12.30 4.60
N ASP A 125 -14.61 -12.81 4.99
CA ASP A 125 -14.32 -14.26 5.07
C ASP A 125 -15.26 -14.99 6.04
N LYS A 126 -15.79 -14.27 7.05
CA LYS A 126 -16.74 -14.80 8.03
C LYS A 126 -18.21 -14.59 7.64
N ASN A 127 -18.47 -13.97 6.49
CA ASN A 127 -19.82 -13.55 6.06
C ASN A 127 -20.53 -12.63 7.08
N ASP A 128 -19.77 -11.83 7.83
CA ASP A 128 -20.28 -10.94 8.89
C ASP A 128 -20.53 -9.52 8.34
N ASN A 129 -21.64 -9.38 7.61
CA ASN A 129 -21.97 -8.15 6.88
C ASN A 129 -22.10 -6.91 7.79
N ASP A 130 -22.57 -7.07 9.03
CA ASP A 130 -22.74 -5.96 9.96
C ASP A 130 -21.39 -5.39 10.40
N ASN A 131 -20.43 -6.25 10.71
CA ASN A 131 -19.09 -5.80 11.08
C ASN A 131 -18.28 -5.32 9.88
N VAL A 132 -18.49 -5.86 8.69
CA VAL A 132 -17.98 -5.28 7.43
C VAL A 132 -18.42 -3.82 7.28
N LYS A 133 -19.71 -3.54 7.47
CA LYS A 133 -20.25 -2.17 7.37
C LYS A 133 -19.65 -1.24 8.42
N LYS A 134 -19.59 -1.69 9.68
CA LYS A 134 -18.99 -0.90 10.79
C LYS A 134 -17.51 -0.60 10.54
N ALA A 135 -16.74 -1.57 10.05
CA ALA A 135 -15.32 -1.36 9.72
C ALA A 135 -15.15 -0.29 8.64
N LYS A 136 -15.97 -0.34 7.57
CA LYS A 136 -15.96 0.66 6.48
C LYS A 136 -16.38 2.07 6.95
N ASP A 137 -17.32 2.18 7.88
CA ASP A 137 -17.75 3.48 8.41
C ASP A 137 -16.74 4.08 9.39
N ASN A 138 -16.15 3.27 10.27
CA ASN A 138 -15.10 3.71 11.19
C ASN A 138 -13.87 4.19 10.43
N ALA A 139 -13.48 3.44 9.42
CA ALA A 139 -12.44 3.79 8.49
C ALA A 139 -12.60 5.18 7.86
N ARG A 140 -13.78 5.46 7.29
CA ARG A 140 -14.10 6.77 6.71
C ARG A 140 -13.90 7.88 7.73
N LYS A 141 -14.37 7.68 8.97
CA LYS A 141 -14.26 8.66 10.05
C LYS A 141 -12.80 8.90 10.46
N GLU A 142 -12.03 7.84 10.68
CA GLU A 142 -10.62 7.96 11.09
C GLU A 142 -9.75 8.58 10.00
N LEU A 143 -10.03 8.26 8.72
CA LEU A 143 -9.33 8.91 7.61
C LEU A 143 -9.71 10.38 7.52
N ALA A 144 -11.01 10.70 7.57
CA ALA A 144 -11.47 12.10 7.57
C ALA A 144 -10.84 12.90 8.71
N LYS A 145 -10.74 12.31 9.91
CA LYS A 145 -10.08 12.93 11.06
C LYS A 145 -8.58 13.14 10.82
N SER A 146 -7.88 12.11 10.33
CA SER A 146 -6.45 12.18 10.01
C SER A 146 -6.16 13.28 8.98
N VAL A 147 -6.98 13.31 7.93
CA VAL A 147 -6.92 14.26 6.82
C VAL A 147 -7.24 15.70 7.27
N LYS A 148 -8.29 15.90 8.08
CA LYS A 148 -8.66 17.22 8.63
C LYS A 148 -7.63 17.76 9.63
N SER A 149 -6.95 16.87 10.37
CA SER A 149 -5.95 17.27 11.36
C SER A 149 -4.66 17.84 10.76
N GLN A 150 -4.50 17.81 9.44
CA GLN A 150 -3.27 18.19 8.75
C GLN A 150 -3.49 19.24 7.66
N PRO A 151 -3.75 20.50 8.03
CA PRO A 151 -4.03 21.59 7.07
C PRO A 151 -2.89 21.83 6.08
N LYS A 152 -1.63 21.53 6.46
CA LYS A 152 -0.45 21.70 5.61
C LYS A 152 -0.41 20.76 4.39
N TRP A 153 -1.17 19.66 4.40
CA TRP A 153 -1.31 18.78 3.23
C TRP A 153 -1.94 19.49 2.04
N TRP A 154 -2.62 20.62 2.28
CA TRP A 154 -3.43 21.33 1.30
C TRP A 154 -2.84 22.65 0.83
N ASP A 155 -1.89 23.19 1.60
CA ASP A 155 -1.52 24.62 1.54
C ASP A 155 -0.53 24.93 0.40
N THR A 156 0.16 23.92 -0.14
CA THR A 156 1.10 24.12 -1.25
C THR A 156 0.93 23.04 -2.31
N ARG A 157 -0.01 23.29 -3.25
CA ARG A 157 -0.26 22.49 -4.46
C ARG A 157 -0.53 21.01 -4.15
N THR A 158 -1.77 20.60 -4.39
CA THR A 158 -2.30 19.23 -4.54
C THR A 158 -1.38 18.17 -5.21
N GLY A 159 -0.23 18.54 -5.77
CA GLY A 159 0.73 17.62 -6.39
C GLY A 159 1.37 16.64 -5.42
N LYS A 160 2.04 17.06 -4.33
CA LYS A 160 2.95 16.14 -3.61
C LYS A 160 2.23 14.96 -2.94
N LEU A 161 1.15 15.20 -2.18
CA LEU A 161 0.37 14.12 -1.56
C LEU A 161 -0.16 13.13 -2.59
N PHE A 162 -0.80 13.63 -3.64
CA PHE A 162 -1.36 12.79 -4.70
C PHE A 162 -0.28 12.08 -5.53
N ILE A 163 0.88 12.70 -5.74
CA ILE A 163 2.05 12.07 -6.38
C ILE A 163 2.55 10.91 -5.52
N PHE A 164 2.69 11.11 -4.21
CA PHE A 164 3.11 10.05 -3.30
C PHE A 164 2.07 8.94 -3.22
N LEU A 165 0.80 9.27 -3.04
CA LEU A 165 -0.30 8.30 -3.05
C LEU A 165 -0.40 7.55 -4.37
N GLY A 166 -0.15 8.21 -5.50
CA GLY A 166 -0.09 7.60 -6.83
C GLY A 166 1.08 6.61 -7.02
N LYS A 167 2.06 6.64 -6.11
CA LYS A 167 3.15 5.66 -6.00
C LYS A 167 2.88 4.59 -4.93
N THR A 168 1.65 4.50 -4.42
CA THR A 168 1.18 3.49 -3.45
C THR A 168 -0.02 2.73 -3.98
N ALA A 169 -0.39 1.64 -3.31
CA ALA A 169 -1.61 0.87 -3.62
C ALA A 169 -2.85 1.42 -2.89
N ILE A 170 -2.72 2.43 -2.01
CA ILE A 170 -3.76 2.90 -1.09
C ILE A 170 -5.04 3.30 -1.81
N SER A 171 -4.95 4.07 -2.90
CA SER A 171 -6.14 4.54 -3.62
C SER A 171 -7.01 3.38 -4.09
N THR A 172 -6.36 2.29 -4.53
CA THR A 172 -7.02 1.06 -4.99
C THR A 172 -7.53 0.23 -3.80
N ILE A 173 -6.74 0.11 -2.74
CA ILE A 173 -7.16 -0.52 -1.47
C ILE A 173 -8.43 0.14 -0.96
N TRP A 174 -8.44 1.48 -0.91
CA TRP A 174 -9.56 2.27 -0.42
C TRP A 174 -10.80 2.10 -1.28
N GLY A 175 -10.66 2.25 -2.60
CA GLY A 175 -11.77 2.06 -3.53
C GLY A 175 -12.42 0.68 -3.37
N ARG A 176 -11.63 -0.36 -3.14
CA ARG A 176 -12.14 -1.72 -2.89
C ARG A 176 -12.76 -1.91 -1.51
N CYS A 177 -12.11 -1.42 -0.46
CA CYS A 177 -12.61 -1.56 0.91
C CYS A 177 -13.90 -0.78 1.11
N ILE A 178 -13.98 0.45 0.61
CA ILE A 178 -15.00 1.43 1.03
C ILE A 178 -16.01 1.72 -0.07
N GLY A 179 -15.75 1.31 -1.31
CA GLY A 179 -16.64 1.55 -2.44
C GLY A 179 -16.73 3.03 -2.82
N THR A 180 -15.76 3.84 -2.41
CA THR A 180 -15.65 5.26 -2.76
C THR A 180 -14.23 5.51 -3.24
N ALA A 181 -14.08 6.22 -4.34
CA ALA A 181 -12.75 6.58 -4.84
C ALA A 181 -12.06 7.54 -3.85
N PHE A 182 -10.74 7.38 -3.70
CA PHE A 182 -9.99 8.10 -2.67
C PHE A 182 -9.97 9.62 -2.93
N ASP A 183 -9.84 10.02 -4.19
CA ASP A 183 -10.01 11.40 -4.67
C ASP A 183 -11.36 11.99 -4.28
N THR A 184 -12.46 11.27 -4.53
CA THR A 184 -13.81 11.72 -4.14
C THR A 184 -13.94 11.90 -2.63
N LEU A 185 -13.32 11.03 -1.83
CA LEU A 185 -13.33 11.19 -0.38
C LEU A 185 -12.54 12.43 0.05
N ILE A 186 -11.39 12.67 -0.56
CA ILE A 186 -10.56 13.85 -0.29
C ILE A 186 -11.34 15.13 -0.62
N ASP A 187 -12.04 15.17 -1.75
CA ASP A 187 -12.84 16.31 -2.16
C ASP A 187 -14.01 16.55 -1.17
N ASN A 188 -14.72 15.49 -0.76
CA ASN A 188 -15.79 15.60 0.24
C ASN A 188 -15.32 16.06 1.63
N ILE A 189 -14.08 15.75 2.00
CA ILE A 189 -13.46 16.21 3.26
C ILE A 189 -13.11 17.71 3.19
N ARG A 190 -12.89 18.26 1.99
CA ARG A 190 -12.57 19.69 1.79
C ARG A 190 -13.82 20.57 1.82
N GLU A 191 -14.95 20.05 1.36
CA GLU A 191 -16.21 20.79 1.31
C GLU A 191 -16.92 20.92 2.68
N ASN A 192 -16.44 20.20 3.71
CA ASN A 192 -17.01 20.18 5.08
C ASN A 192 -15.97 20.49 6.16
#